data_AF-A0A399NYS0-F1
#
_entry.id   AF-A0A399NYS0-F1
#
_cell.length_a   1.000
_cell.length_b   1.000
_cell.length_c   1.000
_cell.angle_alpha   90.00
_cell.angle_beta   90.00
_cell.angle_gamma   90.00
#
_symmetry.space_group_name_H-M   'P 1'
#
loop_
_entity.id
_entity.type
_entity.pdbx_description
1 polymer ?
#
loop_
_entity_poly.entity_id
_entity_poly.type
_entity_poly.pdbx_seq_one_letter_code
_entity_poly.pdbx_strand_id
1 'polypeptide(L)'
;MKVSVQLSLGKYSCAGCSVEMWWVLWMRAISPEPADWVNAWHGDTEEYFESGKDFAMPVVIEQSGATETARTLLRELNLDSRARQLVDRPPGLRGASYNPNRCPRCAHVADWDMLEHLVIEAAHHQHALWRLRPVEVSPARWAYLIEEQHSIRGF
;
A
#
# COMPACT_ATOMS: atom_id res chain seq x y z
N MET A 1 18.12 11.57 -6.35
CA MET A 1 17.43 11.80 -5.06
C MET A 1 16.51 10.62 -4.74
N LYS A 2 16.08 10.42 -3.49
CA LYS A 2 15.24 9.27 -3.08
C LYS A 2 14.04 9.74 -2.22
N VAL A 3 12.95 8.96 -2.23
CA VAL A 3 11.75 9.18 -1.41
C VAL A 3 11.79 8.21 -0.23
N SER A 4 11.58 8.71 0.98
CA SER A 4 11.49 7.87 2.17
C SER A 4 10.04 7.43 2.37
N VAL A 5 9.82 6.12 2.29
CA VAL A 5 8.50 5.49 2.35
C VAL A 5 8.37 4.68 3.62
N GLN A 6 7.25 4.82 4.28
CA GLN A 6 6.88 4.06 5.47
C GLN A 6 5.75 3.08 5.13
N LEU A 7 5.92 1.83 5.53
CA LEU A 7 4.88 0.81 5.47
C LEU A 7 4.11 0.75 6.80
N SER A 8 2.78 0.65 6.71
CA SER A 8 1.90 0.45 7.86
C SER A 8 1.41 -1.00 7.93
N LEU A 9 1.49 -1.58 9.13
CA LEU A 9 0.96 -2.89 9.45
C LEU A 9 -0.11 -2.79 10.56
N GLY A 10 -1.16 -3.59 10.45
CA GLY A 10 -2.18 -3.78 11.49
C GLY A 10 -2.26 -5.25 11.93
N LYS A 11 -2.59 -5.53 13.19
CA LYS A 11 -2.73 -6.90 13.68
C LYS A 11 -4.21 -7.21 13.94
N TYR A 12 -4.78 -8.14 13.18
CA TYR A 12 -6.21 -8.47 13.22
C TYR A 12 -6.47 -9.94 12.90
N SER A 13 -7.65 -10.42 13.29
CA SER A 13 -8.08 -11.80 13.05
C SER A 13 -8.49 -12.03 11.61
N CYS A 14 -8.05 -13.14 11.02
CA CYS A 14 -8.51 -13.59 9.71
C CYS A 14 -9.98 -14.04 9.76
N ALA A 15 -10.82 -13.51 8.87
CA ALA A 15 -12.24 -13.88 8.80
C ALA A 15 -12.47 -15.38 8.57
N GLY A 16 -11.58 -16.06 7.84
CA GLY A 16 -11.74 -17.48 7.50
C GLY A 16 -11.33 -18.48 8.60
N CYS A 17 -10.47 -18.12 9.56
CA CYS A 17 -10.01 -19.07 10.59
C CYS A 17 -9.69 -18.46 11.97
N SER A 18 -10.02 -17.19 12.15
CA SER A 18 -9.83 -16.40 13.38
C SER A 18 -8.38 -16.33 13.89
N VAL A 19 -7.40 -16.75 13.09
CA VAL A 19 -5.99 -16.58 13.47
C VAL A 19 -5.64 -15.10 13.41
N GLU A 20 -5.05 -14.60 14.48
CA GLU A 20 -4.53 -13.24 14.50
C GLU A 20 -3.24 -13.16 13.69
N MET A 21 -3.18 -12.22 12.75
CA MET A 21 -2.03 -12.04 11.86
C MET A 21 -1.79 -10.57 11.54
N TRP A 22 -0.62 -10.30 10.97
CA TRP A 22 -0.30 -8.97 10.46
C TRP A 22 -0.88 -8.79 9.06
N TRP A 23 -1.56 -7.68 8.88
CA TRP A 23 -2.07 -7.17 7.61
C TRP A 23 -1.20 -5.99 7.20
N VAL A 24 -0.72 -6.02 5.98
CA VAL A 24 -0.10 -4.85 5.36
C VAL A 24 -1.25 -3.96 4.88
N LEU A 25 -1.26 -2.69 5.26
CA LEU A 25 -2.41 -1.82 5.02
C LEU A 25 -2.13 -0.84 3.89
N TRP A 26 -1.06 -0.06 4.03
CA TRP A 26 -0.69 0.99 3.09
C TRP A 26 0.79 1.37 3.21
N MET A 27 1.26 2.12 2.20
CA MET A 27 2.54 2.79 2.17
C MET A 27 2.32 4.29 2.12
N ARG A 28 3.14 5.10 2.78
CA ARG A 28 3.10 6.57 2.61
C ARG A 28 4.51 7.12 2.46
N ALA A 29 4.68 8.14 1.64
CA ALA A 29 5.89 8.93 1.70
C ALA A 29 5.89 9.77 2.99
N ILE A 30 7.06 9.92 3.57
CA ILE A 30 7.28 10.74 4.76
C ILE A 30 8.42 11.74 4.58
N SER A 31 9.12 11.69 3.46
CA SER A 31 10.04 12.74 3.03
C SER A 31 9.28 13.81 2.25
N PRO A 32 9.82 15.04 2.14
CA PRO A 32 9.32 16.03 1.21
C PRO A 32 9.33 15.52 -0.24
N GLU A 33 8.52 16.18 -1.07
CA GLU A 33 8.49 15.96 -2.51
C GLU A 33 9.87 16.18 -3.16
N PRO A 34 10.30 15.28 -4.06
CA PRO A 34 11.53 15.48 -4.79
C PRO A 34 11.47 16.63 -5.80
N ALA A 35 12.53 17.44 -5.91
CA ALA A 35 12.64 18.50 -6.93
C ALA A 35 12.45 18.00 -8.38
N ASP A 36 12.88 16.77 -8.68
CA ASP A 36 12.75 16.15 -10.02
C ASP A 36 11.48 15.27 -10.15
N TRP A 37 10.60 15.26 -9.16
CA TRP A 37 9.39 14.44 -9.17
C TRP A 37 8.52 14.69 -10.41
N VAL A 38 8.39 15.96 -10.80
CA VAL A 38 7.59 16.39 -11.96
C VAL A 38 8.02 15.71 -13.24
N ASN A 39 9.33 15.48 -13.42
CA ASN A 39 9.87 14.79 -14.60
C ASN A 39 9.54 13.29 -14.63
N ALA A 40 9.16 12.73 -13.49
CA ALA A 40 8.80 11.33 -13.34
C ALA A 40 7.28 11.08 -13.29
N TRP A 41 6.48 12.16 -13.19
CA TRP A 41 5.02 12.12 -13.27
C TRP A 41 4.58 12.13 -14.74
N HIS A 42 3.67 11.24 -15.10
CA HIS A 42 3.15 11.10 -16.46
C HIS A 42 1.70 11.59 -16.62
N GLY A 43 1.02 11.95 -15.53
CA GLY A 43 -0.31 12.56 -15.55
C GLY A 43 -0.29 14.03 -15.98
N ASP A 44 -1.45 14.64 -16.10
CA ASP A 44 -1.56 16.02 -16.55
C ASP A 44 -1.19 17.06 -15.47
N THR A 45 -1.15 18.34 -15.85
CA THR A 45 -0.72 19.43 -14.96
C THR A 45 -1.76 19.78 -13.89
N GLU A 46 -3.05 19.52 -14.12
CA GLU A 46 -4.09 19.73 -13.10
C GLU A 46 -4.05 18.61 -12.04
N GLU A 47 -3.95 17.35 -12.49
CA GLU A 47 -3.71 16.18 -11.62
C GLU A 47 -2.42 16.33 -10.82
N TYR A 48 -1.38 16.96 -11.39
CA TYR A 48 -0.14 17.26 -10.70
C TYR A 48 -0.36 18.14 -9.46
N PHE A 49 -1.11 19.24 -9.57
CA PHE A 49 -1.35 20.14 -8.43
C PHE A 49 -2.27 19.53 -7.36
N GLU A 50 -3.16 18.62 -7.74
CA GLU A 50 -3.92 17.81 -6.78
C GLU A 50 -2.99 16.81 -6.07
N SER A 51 -2.11 16.13 -6.83
CA SER A 51 -1.18 15.11 -6.33
C SER A 51 -0.15 15.59 -5.30
N GLY A 52 0.18 16.89 -5.28
CA GLY A 52 1.05 17.48 -4.26
C GLY A 52 0.42 17.47 -2.85
N LYS A 53 -0.91 17.36 -2.75
CA LYS A 53 -1.60 17.04 -1.48
C LYS A 53 -1.57 15.54 -1.18
N ASP A 54 -1.44 14.73 -2.23
CA ASP A 54 -1.51 13.26 -2.20
C ASP A 54 -0.15 12.60 -1.93
N PHE A 55 0.97 13.35 -1.98
CA PHE A 55 2.26 12.84 -1.47
C PHE A 55 2.19 12.45 0.01
N ALA A 56 1.27 13.08 0.75
CA ALA A 56 0.93 12.72 2.13
C ALA A 56 -0.13 11.61 2.24
N MET A 57 -0.83 11.29 1.15
CA MET A 57 -1.84 10.24 1.13
C MET A 57 -1.20 8.85 1.08
N PRO A 58 -1.78 7.88 1.80
CA PRO A 58 -1.31 6.50 1.75
C PRO A 58 -1.67 5.84 0.41
N VAL A 59 -0.68 5.24 -0.25
CA VAL A 59 -0.82 4.29 -1.35
C VAL A 59 -1.31 2.96 -0.77
N VAL A 60 -2.43 2.46 -1.27
CA VAL A 60 -2.99 1.17 -0.85
C VAL A 60 -2.27 0.05 -1.57
N ILE A 61 -1.87 -0.98 -0.84
CA ILE A 61 -0.99 -2.04 -1.38
C ILE A 61 -1.61 -2.92 -2.47
N GLU A 62 -2.93 -2.88 -2.66
CA GLU A 62 -3.63 -3.64 -3.71
C GLU A 62 -3.49 -3.07 -5.12
N GLN A 63 -2.98 -1.86 -5.23
CA GLN A 63 -2.74 -1.19 -6.51
C GLN A 63 -1.66 -1.92 -7.32
N SER A 64 -1.71 -1.77 -8.64
CA SER A 64 -0.72 -2.36 -9.53
C SER A 64 0.67 -1.88 -9.16
N GLY A 65 1.63 -2.80 -9.09
CA GLY A 65 2.99 -2.54 -8.62
C GLY A 65 3.13 -2.21 -7.12
N ALA A 66 2.10 -1.74 -6.42
CA ALA A 66 2.17 -1.45 -4.99
C ALA A 66 2.45 -2.70 -4.16
N THR A 67 1.84 -3.84 -4.53
CA THR A 67 2.09 -5.14 -3.88
C THR A 67 3.58 -5.53 -3.98
N GLU A 68 4.18 -5.45 -5.16
CA GLU A 68 5.59 -5.84 -5.35
C GLU A 68 6.55 -4.88 -4.65
N THR A 69 6.22 -3.58 -4.62
CA THR A 69 6.96 -2.62 -3.81
C THR A 69 6.85 -2.97 -2.33
N ALA A 70 5.65 -3.22 -1.81
CA ALA A 70 5.47 -3.62 -0.41
C ALA A 70 6.26 -4.89 -0.06
N ARG A 71 6.32 -5.89 -0.96
CA ARG A 71 7.18 -7.07 -0.76
C ARG A 71 8.64 -6.71 -0.65
N THR A 72 9.14 -5.89 -1.57
CA THR A 72 10.54 -5.42 -1.57
C THR A 72 10.86 -4.68 -0.28
N LEU A 73 10.01 -3.72 0.12
CA LEU A 73 10.18 -2.95 1.35
C LEU A 73 10.17 -3.85 2.60
N LEU A 74 9.27 -4.84 2.67
CA LEU A 74 9.23 -5.80 3.75
C LEU A 74 10.51 -6.64 3.84
N ARG A 75 11.08 -7.06 2.70
CA ARG A 75 12.35 -7.80 2.66
C ARG A 75 13.52 -6.93 3.13
N GLU A 76 13.59 -5.67 2.70
CA GLU A 76 14.61 -4.71 3.18
C GLU A 76 14.54 -4.50 4.70
N LEU A 77 13.36 -4.66 5.28
CA LEU A 77 13.11 -4.57 6.72
C LEU A 77 13.30 -5.91 7.46
N ASN A 78 13.83 -6.95 6.80
CA ASN A 78 14.01 -8.31 7.32
C ASN A 78 12.69 -8.99 7.76
N LEU A 79 11.60 -8.73 7.03
CA LEU A 79 10.26 -9.26 7.31
C LEU A 79 9.77 -10.23 6.22
N ASP A 80 10.64 -11.12 5.75
CA ASP A 80 10.38 -12.07 4.65
C ASP A 80 9.15 -12.97 4.85
N SER A 81 8.82 -13.31 6.10
CA SER A 81 7.60 -14.07 6.40
C SER A 81 6.33 -13.29 6.07
N ARG A 82 6.34 -11.96 6.25
CA ARG A 82 5.23 -11.07 5.91
C ARG A 82 5.21 -10.79 4.40
N ALA A 83 6.37 -10.61 3.77
CA ALA A 83 6.44 -10.42 2.32
C ALA A 83 5.81 -11.60 1.55
N ARG A 84 6.01 -12.84 2.04
CA ARG A 84 5.41 -14.06 1.47
C ARG A 84 3.89 -14.17 1.64
N GLN A 85 3.29 -13.37 2.51
CA GLN A 85 1.84 -13.33 2.70
C GLN A 85 1.15 -12.46 1.66
N LEU A 86 1.90 -11.64 0.90
CA LEU A 86 1.35 -10.84 -0.18
C LEU A 86 1.24 -11.67 -1.45
N VAL A 87 0.05 -11.74 -2.05
CA VAL A 87 -0.23 -12.41 -3.31
C VAL A 87 -0.56 -11.42 -4.43
N ASP A 88 -0.14 -11.75 -5.65
CA ASP A 88 -0.41 -10.89 -6.81
C ASP A 88 -1.88 -10.92 -7.18
N ARG A 89 -2.38 -9.77 -7.62
CA ARG A 89 -3.73 -9.65 -8.18
C ARG A 89 -3.89 -10.63 -9.34
N PRO A 90 -4.91 -11.52 -9.29
CA PRO A 90 -5.27 -12.33 -10.43
C PRO A 90 -5.53 -11.46 -11.67
N PRO A 91 -5.03 -11.87 -12.85
CA PRO A 91 -5.32 -11.15 -14.09
C PRO A 91 -6.84 -11.13 -14.34
N GLY A 92 -7.39 -9.96 -14.66
CA GLY A 92 -8.82 -9.79 -14.98
C GLY A 92 -9.69 -9.22 -13.86
N LEU A 93 -9.20 -9.12 -12.62
CA LEU A 93 -9.97 -8.51 -11.51
C LEU A 93 -9.89 -6.97 -11.50
N ARG A 94 -9.86 -6.28 -12.64
CA ARG A 94 -9.86 -4.78 -12.68
C ARG A 94 -11.15 -4.26 -12.04
N GLY A 95 -11.04 -3.26 -11.17
CA GLY A 95 -12.19 -2.64 -10.47
C GLY A 95 -12.79 -3.45 -9.33
N ALA A 96 -12.37 -4.70 -9.09
CA ALA A 96 -12.80 -5.48 -7.93
C ALA A 96 -11.88 -5.26 -6.73
N SER A 97 -12.50 -4.97 -5.58
CA SER A 97 -12.07 -5.07 -4.18
C SER A 97 -11.06 -6.20 -3.87
N TYR A 98 -9.82 -6.12 -4.36
CA TYR A 98 -8.82 -7.20 -4.26
C TYR A 98 -7.76 -6.87 -3.24
N ASN A 99 -7.67 -7.61 -2.13
CA ASN A 99 -6.58 -7.43 -1.19
C ASN A 99 -5.42 -8.41 -1.43
N PRO A 100 -4.14 -7.98 -1.44
CA PRO A 100 -3.03 -8.90 -1.60
C PRO A 100 -2.70 -9.71 -0.34
N ASN A 101 -3.27 -9.43 0.84
CA ASN A 101 -2.95 -10.16 2.06
C ASN A 101 -3.60 -11.55 2.10
N ARG A 102 -2.76 -12.59 2.13
CA ARG A 102 -3.15 -14.00 2.29
C ARG A 102 -2.84 -14.51 3.69
N CYS A 103 -3.84 -15.12 4.31
CA CYS A 103 -3.69 -15.76 5.60
C CYS A 103 -2.72 -16.95 5.54
N PRO A 104 -1.68 -16.99 6.39
CA PRO A 104 -0.69 -18.08 6.36
C PRO A 104 -1.25 -19.41 6.87
N ARG A 105 -2.39 -19.41 7.58
CA ARG A 105 -3.02 -20.61 8.15
C ARG A 105 -4.04 -21.26 7.21
N CYS A 106 -4.99 -20.48 6.72
CA CYS A 106 -6.11 -21.01 5.92
C CYS A 106 -6.11 -20.55 4.46
N ALA A 107 -5.08 -19.81 4.02
CA ALA A 107 -4.98 -19.25 2.68
C ALA A 107 -6.10 -18.27 2.27
N HIS A 108 -7.01 -17.89 3.19
CA HIS A 108 -8.00 -16.84 2.97
C HIS A 108 -7.34 -15.54 2.54
N VAL A 109 -7.84 -14.96 1.46
CA VAL A 109 -7.46 -13.62 0.98
C VAL A 109 -8.56 -12.67 1.44
N ALA A 110 -8.20 -11.58 2.12
CA ALA A 110 -9.19 -10.61 2.55
C ALA A 110 -9.90 -9.99 1.34
N ASP A 111 -11.19 -9.69 1.48
CA ASP A 111 -11.83 -8.72 0.59
C ASP A 111 -11.38 -7.30 0.98
N TRP A 112 -11.62 -6.34 0.08
CA TRP A 112 -11.34 -4.94 0.36
C TRP A 112 -12.18 -4.42 1.53
N ASP A 113 -13.46 -4.73 1.57
CA ASP A 113 -14.41 -4.20 2.55
C ASP A 113 -13.96 -4.48 3.98
N MET A 114 -13.46 -5.69 4.25
CA MET A 114 -12.86 -6.04 5.53
C MET A 114 -11.67 -5.12 5.85
N LEU A 115 -10.76 -4.92 4.90
CA LEU A 115 -9.54 -4.14 5.14
C LEU A 115 -9.80 -2.63 5.20
N GLU A 116 -10.75 -2.12 4.41
CA GLU A 116 -11.23 -0.75 4.49
C GLU A 116 -11.78 -0.48 5.89
N HIS A 117 -12.59 -1.40 6.42
CA HIS A 117 -13.06 -1.33 7.80
C HIS A 117 -11.89 -1.25 8.79
N LEU A 118 -10.85 -2.09 8.61
CA LEU A 118 -9.65 -2.07 9.45
C LEU A 118 -8.87 -0.76 9.35
N VAL A 119 -8.74 -0.20 8.14
CA VAL A 119 -8.05 1.08 7.91
C VAL A 119 -8.81 2.23 8.55
N ILE A 120 -10.13 2.28 8.37
CA ILE A 120 -11.03 3.27 8.98
C ILE A 120 -10.99 3.14 10.51
N GLU A 121 -11.13 1.93 11.05
CA GLU A 121 -11.03 1.69 12.49
C GLU A 121 -9.66 2.09 13.04
N ALA A 122 -8.58 1.75 12.36
CA ALA A 122 -7.24 2.12 12.79
C ALA A 122 -7.02 3.65 12.76
N ALA A 123 -7.64 4.35 11.79
CA ALA A 123 -7.64 5.80 11.73
C ALA A 123 -8.48 6.44 12.84
N HIS A 124 -9.63 5.86 13.20
CA HIS A 124 -10.57 6.41 14.17
C HIS A 124 -10.26 6.04 15.62
N HIS A 125 -9.85 4.80 15.88
CA HIS A 125 -9.81 4.22 17.23
C HIS A 125 -8.40 4.06 17.82
N GLN A 126 -7.37 4.65 17.20
CA GLN A 126 -5.97 4.56 17.66
C GLN A 126 -5.49 3.13 17.93
N HIS A 127 -6.03 2.13 17.22
CA HIS A 127 -5.41 0.80 17.22
C HIS A 127 -3.94 0.95 16.85
N ALA A 128 -3.07 0.14 17.48
CA ALA A 128 -1.64 0.23 17.30
C ALA A 128 -1.25 -0.15 15.85
N LEU A 129 -1.31 0.82 14.94
CA LEU A 129 -0.69 0.74 13.64
C LEU A 129 0.81 0.68 13.85
N TRP A 130 1.40 -0.45 13.51
CA TRP A 130 2.84 -0.55 13.54
C TRP A 130 3.41 0.12 12.31
N ARG A 131 4.10 1.22 12.56
CA ARG A 131 4.83 1.99 11.57
C ARG A 131 6.24 1.44 11.49
N LEU A 132 6.58 0.84 10.35
CA LEU A 132 7.92 0.33 10.15
C LEU A 132 8.92 1.46 9.91
N ARG A 133 10.21 1.14 10.08
CA ARG A 133 11.29 2.05 9.72
C ARG A 133 11.13 2.43 8.25
N PRO A 134 11.31 3.71 7.91
CA PRO A 134 11.26 4.15 6.52
C PRO A 134 12.37 3.52 5.68
N VAL A 135 12.05 3.26 4.43
CA VAL A 135 12.91 2.68 3.40
C VAL A 135 12.91 3.59 2.18
N GLU A 136 13.99 3.60 1.42
CA GLU A 136 14.13 4.55 0.32
C GLU A 136 13.71 3.94 -1.02
N VAL A 137 12.89 4.67 -1.78
CA VAL A 137 12.50 4.32 -3.15
C VAL A 137 12.87 5.42 -4.14
N SER A 138 12.94 5.11 -5.43
CA SER A 138 13.16 6.12 -6.46
C SER A 138 11.94 7.02 -6.65
N PRO A 139 12.11 8.31 -7.02
CA PRO A 139 11.00 9.19 -7.38
C PRO A 139 10.10 8.59 -8.46
N ALA A 140 10.67 8.04 -9.54
CA ALA A 140 9.88 7.40 -10.59
C ALA A 140 9.03 6.22 -10.09
N ARG A 141 9.56 5.42 -9.15
CA ARG A 141 8.76 4.33 -8.59
C ARG A 141 7.62 4.85 -7.73
N TRP A 142 7.86 5.87 -6.92
CA TRP A 142 6.79 6.46 -6.10
C TRP A 142 5.73 7.14 -6.98
N ALA A 143 6.11 7.78 -8.11
CA ALA A 143 5.19 8.45 -9.04
C ALA A 143 4.21 7.46 -9.67
N TYR A 144 4.76 6.35 -10.17
CA TYR A 144 3.96 5.25 -10.69
C TYR A 144 2.91 4.73 -9.69
N LEU A 145 3.27 4.63 -8.40
CA LEU A 145 2.35 4.12 -7.37
C LEU A 145 1.20 5.08 -7.07
N ILE A 146 1.48 6.38 -7.07
CA ILE A 146 0.45 7.41 -6.88
C ILE A 146 -0.46 7.47 -8.11
N GLU A 147 0.08 7.42 -9.33
CA GLU A 147 -0.74 7.38 -10.56
C GLU A 147 -1.74 6.20 -10.55
N GLU A 148 -1.28 5.02 -10.13
CA GLU A 148 -2.13 3.84 -9.95
C GLU A 148 -3.18 3.99 -8.83
N GLN A 149 -3.01 4.93 -7.90
CA GLN A 149 -4.01 5.26 -6.88
C GLN A 149 -5.18 6.06 -7.44
N HIS A 150 -4.92 6.98 -8.35
CA HIS A 150 -5.95 7.84 -8.94
C HIS A 150 -6.65 7.19 -10.13
N SER A 151 -5.97 6.30 -10.86
CA SER A 151 -6.53 5.60 -12.03
C SER A 151 -7.57 4.52 -11.69
N ILE A 152 -7.77 4.19 -10.41
CA ILE A 152 -8.88 3.32 -9.95
C ILE A 152 -10.23 4.05 -10.04
N ARG A 153 -10.26 5.39 -10.18
CA ARG A 153 -11.50 6.14 -10.44
C ARG A 153 -11.90 6.03 -11.91
N GLY A 154 -12.68 5.01 -12.21
CA GLY A 154 -13.48 4.96 -13.43
C GLY A 154 -13.54 3.57 -14.02
N PHE A 155 -14.60 2.83 -13.67
CA PHE A 155 -15.56 2.21 -14.60
C PHE A 155 -16.80 1.82 -13.79
#